data_AF-A0A6C0KPA7-F1
#
_entry.id   AF-A0A6C0KPA7-F1
#
_cell.length_a   1.000
_cell.length_b   1.000
_cell.length_c   1.000
_cell.angle_alpha   90.00
_cell.angle_beta   90.00
_cell.angle_gamma   90.00
#
_symmetry.space_group_name_H-M   'P 1'
#
loop_
_entity.id
_entity.type
_entity.pdbx_description
1 polymer ?
#
loop_
_entity_poly.entity_id
_entity_poly.type
_entity_poly.pdbx_seq_one_letter_code
_entity_poly.pdbx_strand_id
1 'polypeptide(L)'
;MPRVSRVKCPPGVLCMSGGVVTTILIIIGIVLLFVILAMFFSRSPPPTIIIPPSSKNTIVPTGESRYDRAPQPLRDWMMPPEIPPRGGIASIPINIPTQGLPESFQSVGLIHVDNGIWPLYGRRTAGGGGDRWNYYTRTDTFNPVPIPIRFQKRDCMDDVGCQEILSGEEVMIEVLNKHGRTKMYRFDGPKYIPGLL
;
A
#
# COMPACT_ATOMS: atom_id res chain seq x y z
N MET A 1 -61.19 -27.22 -32.03
CA MET A 1 -61.76 -27.01 -30.68
C MET A 1 -61.48 -28.23 -29.82
N PRO A 2 -60.53 -28.21 -28.86
CA PRO A 2 -60.38 -29.32 -27.94
C PRO A 2 -61.40 -29.19 -26.81
N ARG A 3 -62.18 -30.25 -26.58
CA ARG A 3 -63.12 -30.38 -25.46
C ARG A 3 -62.35 -30.48 -24.15
N VAL A 4 -62.55 -29.51 -23.26
CA VAL A 4 -62.15 -29.61 -21.85
C VAL A 4 -63.12 -30.57 -21.17
N SER A 5 -62.69 -31.81 -20.93
CA SER A 5 -63.42 -32.74 -20.07
C SER A 5 -63.19 -32.34 -18.61
N ARG A 6 -64.26 -31.92 -17.91
CA ARG A 6 -64.24 -31.72 -16.46
C ARG A 6 -64.13 -33.09 -15.78
N VAL A 7 -62.94 -33.41 -15.27
CA VAL A 7 -62.76 -34.55 -14.36
C VAL A 7 -63.34 -34.15 -13.00
N LYS A 8 -64.45 -34.79 -12.61
CA LYS A 8 -65.03 -34.69 -11.27
C LYS A 8 -64.31 -35.68 -10.37
N CYS A 9 -63.70 -35.20 -9.29
CA CYS A 9 -62.99 -36.05 -8.34
C CYS A 9 -63.76 -36.21 -7.04
N PRO A 10 -63.63 -37.36 -6.35
CA PRO A 10 -64.28 -37.59 -5.07
C PRO A 10 -63.76 -36.61 -4.00
N PRO A 11 -64.60 -36.23 -3.01
CA PRO A 11 -64.22 -35.24 -2.01
C PRO A 11 -63.07 -35.78 -1.14
N GLY A 12 -61.97 -35.01 -1.06
CA GLY A 12 -60.80 -35.32 -0.21
C GLY A 12 -59.51 -35.64 -0.97
N VAL A 13 -59.51 -35.68 -2.31
CA VAL A 13 -58.28 -35.92 -3.11
C VAL A 13 -58.07 -34.84 -4.17
N LEU A 14 -56.87 -34.24 -4.18
CA LEU A 14 -56.44 -33.23 -5.15
C LEU A 14 -56.21 -33.86 -6.53
N CYS A 15 -57.14 -33.64 -7.46
CA CYS A 15 -56.95 -34.00 -8.86
C CYS A 15 -56.13 -32.95 -9.59
N MET A 16 -54.83 -33.17 -9.64
CA MET A 16 -53.94 -32.32 -10.41
C MET A 16 -53.92 -32.82 -11.86
N SER A 17 -54.49 -32.01 -12.77
CA SER A 17 -54.29 -32.18 -14.21
C SER A 17 -52.80 -32.14 -14.51
N GLY A 18 -52.31 -32.99 -15.44
CA GLY A 18 -50.89 -33.11 -15.75
C GLY A 18 -50.20 -31.78 -16.08
N GLY A 19 -50.94 -30.79 -16.59
CA GLY A 19 -50.44 -29.43 -16.82
C GLY A 19 -50.10 -28.64 -15.55
N VAL A 20 -50.79 -28.88 -14.43
CA VAL A 20 -50.49 -28.19 -13.16
C VAL A 20 -49.22 -28.78 -12.53
N VAL A 21 -49.05 -30.10 -12.64
CA VAL A 21 -47.84 -30.80 -12.15
C VAL A 21 -46.60 -30.33 -12.89
N THR A 22 -46.66 -30.16 -14.22
CA THR A 22 -45.51 -29.67 -15.00
C THR A 22 -45.13 -28.23 -14.66
N THR A 23 -46.10 -27.34 -14.41
CA THR A 23 -45.80 -25.96 -14.01
C THR A 23 -45.10 -25.85 -12.65
N ILE A 24 -45.49 -26.70 -11.68
CA ILE A 24 -44.88 -26.71 -10.35
C ILE A 24 -43.43 -27.22 -10.42
N LEU A 25 -43.15 -28.24 -11.24
CA LEU A 25 -41.79 -28.74 -11.43
C LEU A 25 -40.85 -27.69 -12.05
N ILE A 26 -41.34 -26.88 -12.99
CA ILE A 26 -40.55 -25.80 -13.60
C ILE A 26 -40.20 -24.73 -12.56
N ILE A 27 -41.16 -24.32 -11.73
CA ILE A 27 -40.94 -23.30 -10.70
C ILE A 27 -39.93 -23.80 -9.66
N ILE A 28 -40.04 -25.05 -9.22
CA ILE A 28 -39.09 -25.67 -8.28
C ILE A 28 -37.68 -25.71 -8.89
N GLY A 29 -37.55 -26.04 -10.18
CA GLY A 29 -36.26 -26.05 -10.88
C GLY A 29 -35.59 -24.68 -10.92
N ILE A 30 -36.35 -23.61 -11.18
CA ILE A 30 -35.83 -22.23 -11.21
C ILE A 30 -35.35 -21.78 -9.83
N VAL A 31 -36.11 -22.09 -8.78
CA VAL A 31 -35.73 -21.77 -7.39
C VAL A 31 -34.46 -22.51 -6.99
N LEU A 32 -34.34 -23.78 -7.36
CA LEU A 32 -33.17 -24.60 -7.02
C LEU A 32 -31.91 -24.12 -7.75
N LEU A 33 -32.03 -23.70 -9.02
CA LEU A 33 -30.94 -23.07 -9.77
C LEU A 33 -30.45 -21.78 -9.10
N PHE A 34 -31.38 -20.93 -8.65
CA PHE A 34 -31.05 -19.67 -7.99
C PHE A 34 -30.28 -19.89 -6.68
N VAL A 35 -30.67 -20.89 -5.87
CA VAL A 35 -29.98 -21.23 -4.62
C VAL A 35 -28.56 -21.76 -4.86
N ILE A 36 -28.35 -22.58 -5.90
CA ILE A 36 -27.02 -23.08 -6.26
C ILE A 36 -26.07 -21.93 -6.64
N LEU A 37 -26.56 -20.98 -7.45
CA LEU A 37 -25.78 -19.81 -7.84
C LEU A 37 -25.39 -18.96 -6.63
N ALA A 38 -26.31 -18.74 -5.70
CA ALA A 38 -26.03 -18.00 -4.47
C ALA A 38 -24.94 -18.67 -3.62
N MET A 39 -25.00 -20.00 -3.45
CA MET A 39 -23.97 -20.75 -2.72
C MET A 39 -22.59 -20.71 -3.38
N PHE A 40 -22.52 -20.62 -4.71
CA PHE A 40 -21.26 -20.56 -5.45
C PHE A 40 -20.54 -19.21 -5.24
N PHE A 41 -21.30 -18.11 -5.21
CA PHE A 41 -20.74 -16.76 -4.99
C PHE A 41 -20.32 -16.48 -3.55
N SER A 42 -20.76 -17.28 -2.57
CA SER A 42 -20.44 -17.06 -1.14
C SER A 42 -19.19 -17.78 -0.63
N ARG A 43 -18.36 -18.40 -1.48
CA ARG A 43 -17.11 -19.04 -1.03
C ARG A 43 -15.94 -18.05 -1.00
N SER A 44 -15.45 -17.74 0.20
CA SER A 44 -14.23 -16.95 0.45
C SER A 44 -12.94 -17.78 0.34
N PRO A 45 -11.79 -17.20 -0.08
CA PRO A 45 -10.52 -17.91 -0.24
C PRO A 45 -9.77 -18.19 1.10
N PRO A 46 -8.93 -19.24 1.19
CA PRO A 46 -8.23 -19.62 2.42
C PRO A 46 -6.94 -18.80 2.70
N PRO A 47 -6.52 -18.64 3.98
CA PRO A 47 -5.36 -17.84 4.38
C PRO A 47 -4.01 -18.57 4.22
N THR A 48 -2.92 -17.83 3.98
CA THR A 48 -1.55 -18.33 3.75
C THR A 48 -0.63 -18.07 4.96
N ILE A 49 0.28 -19.02 5.29
CA ILE A 49 1.22 -18.98 6.43
C ILE A 49 2.67 -18.87 5.89
N ILE A 50 3.51 -18.01 6.49
CA ILE A 50 4.91 -17.75 6.08
C ILE A 50 5.88 -18.21 7.18
N ILE A 51 6.97 -18.92 6.82
CA ILE A 51 8.00 -19.45 7.74
C ILE A 51 9.39 -18.87 7.35
N PRO A 52 10.24 -18.40 8.30
CA PRO A 52 11.56 -17.83 8.01
C PRO A 52 12.72 -18.86 7.99
N PRO A 53 13.82 -18.63 7.23
CA PRO A 53 14.97 -19.53 7.14
C PRO A 53 16.10 -19.27 8.16
N SER A 54 16.79 -20.35 8.56
CA SER A 54 17.91 -20.38 9.54
C SER A 54 19.29 -20.21 8.90
N SER A 55 20.19 -19.45 9.55
CA SER A 55 21.56 -19.12 9.12
C SER A 55 22.58 -20.26 9.31
N LYS A 56 23.51 -20.44 8.36
CA LYS A 56 24.65 -21.37 8.45
C LYS A 56 25.97 -20.59 8.65
N ASN A 57 26.80 -21.01 9.61
CA ASN A 57 28.11 -20.42 9.90
C ASN A 57 29.24 -21.19 9.20
N THR A 58 30.22 -20.48 8.65
CA THR A 58 31.40 -21.04 7.95
C THR A 58 32.66 -20.93 8.81
N ILE A 59 33.46 -21.99 8.86
CA ILE A 59 34.71 -22.12 9.64
C ILE A 59 35.91 -21.70 8.77
N VAL A 60 36.78 -20.82 9.28
CA VAL A 60 38.01 -20.32 8.60
C VAL A 60 39.25 -20.91 9.28
N PRO A 61 40.25 -21.45 8.54
CA PRO A 61 41.44 -22.06 9.14
C PRO A 61 42.46 -21.00 9.58
N THR A 62 42.92 -21.11 10.82
CA THR A 62 43.92 -20.29 11.47
C THR A 62 45.33 -20.84 11.24
N GLY A 63 46.15 -20.17 10.42
CA GLY A 63 47.57 -20.48 10.23
C GLY A 63 48.31 -19.31 9.59
N GLU A 64 49.19 -18.65 10.36
CA GLU A 64 49.80 -17.36 10.06
C GLU A 64 51.09 -17.52 9.25
N SER A 65 50.97 -17.60 7.91
CA SER A 65 52.10 -17.67 6.96
C SER A 65 52.80 -16.32 6.73
N ARG A 66 52.88 -15.47 7.76
CA ARG A 66 53.27 -14.06 7.64
C ARG A 66 54.77 -13.85 7.37
N TYR A 67 55.62 -14.85 7.62
CA TYR A 67 57.08 -14.72 7.51
C TYR A 67 57.75 -15.60 6.44
N ASP A 68 57.09 -16.66 5.97
CA ASP A 68 57.67 -17.58 4.97
C ASP A 68 57.43 -17.13 3.53
N ARG A 69 56.63 -16.09 3.32
CA ARG A 69 56.25 -15.59 2.00
C ARG A 69 56.57 -14.12 1.91
N ALA A 70 57.39 -13.74 0.92
CA ALA A 70 57.56 -12.34 0.56
C ALA A 70 56.17 -11.69 0.38
N PRO A 71 55.97 -10.45 0.84
CA PRO A 71 54.70 -9.75 0.67
C PRO A 71 54.35 -9.75 -0.82
N GLN A 72 53.10 -10.11 -1.11
CA GLN A 72 52.59 -10.09 -2.48
C GLN A 72 52.77 -8.66 -3.02
N PRO A 73 53.22 -8.49 -4.28
CA PRO A 73 53.36 -7.15 -4.85
C PRO A 73 52.03 -6.42 -4.72
N LEU A 74 52.08 -5.14 -4.31
CA LEU A 74 50.88 -4.33 -4.09
C LEU A 74 50.04 -4.18 -5.37
N ARG A 75 50.64 -4.44 -6.54
CA ARG A 75 49.98 -4.46 -7.84
C ARG A 75 50.63 -5.48 -8.76
N ASP A 76 49.88 -6.52 -9.13
CA ASP A 76 50.26 -7.46 -10.17
C ASP A 76 49.77 -6.93 -11.53
N TRP A 77 50.71 -6.53 -12.39
CA TRP A 77 50.43 -5.95 -13.70
C TRP A 77 49.98 -6.99 -14.74
N MET A 78 50.07 -8.29 -14.41
CA MET A 78 49.72 -9.40 -15.30
C MET A 78 48.40 -10.09 -14.91
N MET A 79 47.66 -9.55 -13.94
CA MET A 79 46.37 -10.12 -13.55
C MET A 79 45.33 -9.94 -14.68
N PRO A 80 44.63 -11.00 -15.12
CA PRO A 80 43.46 -10.85 -15.98
C PRO A 80 42.40 -9.97 -15.28
N PRO A 81 41.54 -9.26 -16.02
CA PRO A 81 40.53 -8.40 -15.43
C PRO A 81 39.67 -9.19 -14.44
N GLU A 82 39.79 -8.90 -13.14
CA GLU A 82 38.85 -9.42 -12.15
C GLU A 82 37.47 -8.83 -12.48
N ILE A 83 36.56 -9.66 -12.97
CA ILE A 83 35.15 -9.29 -13.13
C ILE A 83 34.35 -10.10 -12.10
N PRO A 84 33.83 -9.46 -11.05
CA PRO A 84 33.97 -8.05 -10.73
C PRO A 84 35.29 -7.70 -10.04
N PRO A 85 35.77 -6.44 -10.16
CA PRO A 85 36.98 -6.01 -9.47
C PRO A 85 36.83 -6.27 -7.96
N ARG A 86 37.89 -6.65 -7.25
CA ARG A 86 37.88 -6.51 -5.79
C ARG A 86 37.69 -5.04 -5.43
N GLY A 87 36.52 -4.69 -4.90
CA GLY A 87 36.05 -3.31 -4.69
C GLY A 87 35.14 -2.76 -5.80
N GLY A 88 34.90 -3.55 -6.84
CA GLY A 88 34.02 -3.27 -7.96
C GLY A 88 32.59 -3.72 -7.70
N ILE A 89 31.74 -2.71 -7.52
CA ILE A 89 30.30 -2.52 -7.78
C ILE A 89 29.37 -3.63 -8.35
N ALA A 90 29.79 -4.86 -8.67
CA ALA A 90 28.87 -5.83 -9.28
C ALA A 90 27.80 -6.41 -8.34
N SER A 91 27.83 -6.08 -7.06
CA SER A 91 26.75 -6.38 -6.12
C SER A 91 26.00 -5.13 -5.66
N ILE A 92 26.32 -3.94 -6.18
CA ILE A 92 25.60 -2.72 -5.82
C ILE A 92 24.38 -2.64 -6.75
N PRO A 93 23.15 -2.82 -6.22
CA PRO A 93 21.96 -2.69 -7.05
C PRO A 93 21.92 -1.31 -7.71
N ILE A 94 21.53 -1.28 -8.97
CA ILE A 94 21.25 -0.04 -9.69
C ILE A 94 20.00 0.58 -9.03
N ASN A 95 20.02 1.89 -8.73
CA ASN A 95 18.97 2.66 -8.04
C ASN A 95 18.97 2.62 -6.49
N ILE A 96 20.14 2.62 -5.84
CA ILE A 96 20.22 2.93 -4.41
C ILE A 96 20.17 4.45 -4.23
N PRO A 97 19.24 4.99 -3.41
CA PRO A 97 19.21 6.42 -3.14
C PRO A 97 20.49 6.83 -2.41
N THR A 98 21.32 7.67 -3.05
CA THR A 98 22.58 8.18 -2.48
C THR A 98 22.35 9.34 -1.51
N GLN A 99 21.15 9.92 -1.49
CA GLN A 99 20.80 11.13 -0.75
C GLN A 99 19.95 10.85 0.52
N GLY A 100 20.05 9.63 1.05
CA GLY A 100 19.26 9.17 2.19
C GLY A 100 17.91 8.59 1.77
N LEU A 101 17.32 7.80 2.66
CA LEU A 101 15.96 7.29 2.47
C LEU A 101 14.96 8.44 2.73
N PRO A 102 13.78 8.44 2.05
CA PRO A 102 12.73 9.38 2.36
C PRO A 102 12.32 9.28 3.83
N GLU A 103 12.05 10.43 4.45
CA GLU A 103 11.43 10.48 5.76
C GLU A 103 10.02 9.88 5.71
N SER A 104 9.55 9.38 6.86
CA SER A 104 8.15 9.02 7.03
C SER A 104 7.29 10.27 7.12
N PHE A 105 6.04 10.16 6.67
CA PHE A 105 5.08 11.25 6.83
C PHE A 105 4.67 11.39 8.29
N GLN A 106 4.76 12.62 8.79
CA GLN A 106 4.35 12.99 10.13
C GLN A 106 3.18 13.98 10.08
N SER A 107 2.39 14.04 11.15
CA SER A 107 1.34 15.05 11.27
C SER A 107 1.98 16.41 11.55
N VAL A 108 1.84 17.35 10.61
CA VAL A 108 2.45 18.68 10.69
C VAL A 108 1.44 19.78 11.01
N GLY A 109 0.15 19.51 10.83
CA GLY A 109 -0.89 20.48 11.12
C GLY A 109 -2.29 20.03 10.76
N LEU A 110 -3.17 21.02 10.59
CA LEU A 110 -4.57 20.87 10.24
C LEU A 110 -4.92 21.78 9.06
N ILE A 111 -5.89 21.40 8.25
CA ILE A 111 -6.49 22.22 7.20
C ILE A 111 -7.95 22.47 7.59
N HIS A 112 -8.34 23.73 7.62
CA HIS A 112 -9.72 24.16 7.77
C HIS A 112 -10.34 24.29 6.38
N VAL A 113 -11.30 23.40 6.07
CA VAL A 113 -12.03 23.38 4.80
C VAL A 113 -13.50 23.57 5.11
N ASP A 114 -14.09 24.69 4.70
CA ASP A 114 -15.46 25.06 5.05
C ASP A 114 -15.70 24.96 6.59
N ASN A 115 -16.49 23.95 7.02
CA ASN A 115 -16.79 23.64 8.42
C ASN A 115 -16.06 22.39 8.95
N GLY A 116 -15.22 21.76 8.14
CA GLY A 116 -14.48 20.54 8.49
C GLY A 116 -13.01 20.82 8.80
N ILE A 117 -12.44 19.98 9.66
CA ILE A 117 -11.01 20.02 10.00
C ILE A 117 -10.38 18.73 9.50
N TRP A 118 -9.35 18.87 8.67
CA TRP A 118 -8.68 17.76 8.00
C TRP A 118 -7.23 17.69 8.47
N PRO A 119 -6.68 16.53 8.80
CA PRO A 119 -5.29 16.43 9.20
C PRO A 119 -4.36 16.70 8.02
N LEU A 120 -3.28 17.43 8.27
CA LEU A 120 -2.21 17.67 7.31
C LEU A 120 -0.97 16.86 7.70
N TYR A 121 -0.53 16.04 6.76
CA TYR A 121 0.69 15.25 6.89
C TYR A 121 1.76 15.81 5.97
N GLY A 122 3.01 15.80 6.45
CA GLY A 122 4.17 16.32 5.75
C GLY A 122 5.40 15.45 5.97
N ARG A 123 6.32 15.47 5.01
CA ARG A 123 7.69 14.95 5.14
C ARG A 123 8.63 15.79 4.29
N ARG A 124 9.93 15.75 4.56
CA ARG A 124 10.93 16.29 3.64
C ARG A 124 11.05 15.39 2.40
N THR A 125 11.26 15.99 1.24
CA THR A 125 11.43 15.26 -0.02
C THR A 125 12.71 14.40 0.02
N ALA A 126 12.66 13.20 -0.57
CA ALA A 126 13.84 12.34 -0.69
C ALA A 126 14.90 13.07 -1.51
N GLY A 127 16.11 13.22 -0.98
CA GLY A 127 17.16 13.93 -1.72
C GLY A 127 18.01 14.93 -0.94
N GLY A 128 17.75 15.09 0.36
CA GLY A 128 18.67 15.63 1.37
C GLY A 128 19.18 17.08 1.23
N GLY A 129 18.92 17.78 0.12
CA GLY A 129 19.50 19.10 -0.17
C GLY A 129 18.50 20.23 -0.43
N GLY A 130 17.19 19.96 -0.37
CA GLY A 130 16.16 20.96 -0.70
C GLY A 130 15.27 21.32 0.49
N ASP A 131 14.86 22.59 0.56
CA ASP A 131 13.78 23.09 1.42
C ASP A 131 12.38 22.70 0.90
N ARG A 132 12.28 21.48 0.36
CA ARG A 132 11.08 20.95 -0.27
C ARG A 132 10.42 19.89 0.59
N TRP A 133 9.10 19.91 0.57
CA TRP A 133 8.26 19.09 1.40
C TRP A 133 7.17 18.43 0.58
N ASN A 134 6.88 17.18 0.91
CA ASN A 134 5.73 16.48 0.36
C ASN A 134 4.59 16.53 1.38
N TYR A 135 3.38 16.83 0.90
CA TYR A 135 2.21 17.00 1.73
C TYR A 135 1.02 16.23 1.19
N TYR A 136 0.23 15.67 2.10
CA TYR A 136 -1.09 15.12 1.78
C TYR A 136 -2.04 15.33 2.96
N THR A 137 -3.34 15.26 2.68
CA THR A 137 -4.39 15.23 3.70
C THR A 137 -5.11 13.89 3.67
N ARG A 138 -5.88 13.57 4.71
CA ARG A 138 -6.69 12.35 4.75
C ARG A 138 -8.17 12.71 4.89
N THR A 139 -9.03 11.87 4.33
CA THR A 139 -10.47 11.96 4.57
C THR A 139 -10.80 11.66 6.03
N ASP A 140 -11.88 12.27 6.54
CA ASP A 140 -12.43 12.05 7.88
C ASP A 140 -13.31 10.78 7.99
N THR A 141 -13.15 9.84 7.05
CA THR A 141 -13.96 8.63 6.98
C THR A 141 -13.35 7.49 7.79
N PHE A 142 -14.15 6.48 8.16
CA PHE A 142 -13.69 5.28 8.90
C PHE A 142 -12.49 4.59 8.24
N ASN A 143 -12.40 4.64 6.91
CA ASN A 143 -11.21 4.26 6.16
C ASN A 143 -10.57 5.53 5.55
N PRO A 144 -9.52 6.10 6.15
CA PRO A 144 -8.93 7.34 5.68
C PRO A 144 -8.04 7.10 4.45
N VAL A 145 -8.33 7.80 3.36
CA VAL A 145 -7.55 7.73 2.10
C VAL A 145 -6.65 8.96 1.99
N PRO A 146 -5.36 8.81 1.63
CA PRO A 146 -4.48 9.94 1.38
C PRO A 146 -4.93 10.68 0.11
N ILE A 147 -5.08 11.99 0.21
CA ILE A 147 -5.47 12.89 -0.87
C ILE A 147 -4.33 13.89 -1.10
N PRO A 148 -3.82 14.02 -2.34
CA PRO A 148 -2.79 14.98 -2.66
C PRO A 148 -3.31 16.41 -2.50
N ILE A 149 -2.42 17.30 -2.07
CA ILE A 149 -2.71 18.73 -1.99
C ILE A 149 -1.86 19.48 -3.01
N ARG A 150 -2.45 20.55 -3.55
CA ARG A 150 -1.77 21.50 -4.41
C ARG A 150 -1.52 22.77 -3.63
N PHE A 151 -0.26 23.17 -3.56
CA PHE A 151 0.13 24.44 -3.00
C PHE A 151 0.65 25.33 -4.13
N GLN A 152 0.09 26.54 -4.22
CA GLN A 152 0.33 27.45 -5.33
C GLN A 152 -0.06 26.82 -6.69
N LYS A 153 0.92 26.39 -7.48
CA LYS A 153 0.73 25.79 -8.82
C LYS A 153 1.33 24.39 -8.94
N ARG A 154 1.83 23.81 -7.84
CA ARG A 154 2.51 22.51 -7.84
C ARG A 154 1.69 21.47 -7.09
N ASP A 155 1.84 20.22 -7.50
CA ASP A 155 1.41 19.08 -6.72
C ASP A 155 2.46 18.78 -5.65
N CYS A 156 2.03 18.70 -4.39
CA CYS A 156 2.90 18.45 -3.26
C CYS A 156 3.14 16.96 -3.00
N MET A 157 2.53 16.05 -3.75
CA MET A 157 2.81 14.62 -3.67
C MET A 157 3.86 14.15 -4.69
N ASP A 158 4.29 15.04 -5.59
CA ASP A 158 5.28 14.79 -6.64
C ASP A 158 6.69 14.50 -6.10
N ASP A 159 7.59 14.03 -6.97
CA ASP A 159 8.98 13.70 -6.64
C ASP A 159 9.80 14.92 -6.19
N VAL A 160 9.45 16.12 -6.67
CA VAL A 160 10.11 17.38 -6.30
C VAL A 160 9.51 18.01 -5.03
N GLY A 161 8.24 17.72 -4.75
CA GLY A 161 7.49 18.33 -3.66
C GLY A 161 7.19 19.84 -3.82
N CYS A 162 6.69 20.43 -2.73
CA CYS A 162 6.30 21.83 -2.61
C CYS A 162 7.26 22.62 -1.71
N GLN A 163 7.11 23.95 -1.68
CA GLN A 163 7.71 24.77 -0.63
C GLN A 163 7.05 24.45 0.72
N GLU A 164 7.78 24.70 1.81
CA GLU A 164 7.22 24.61 3.16
C GLU A 164 5.99 25.52 3.31
N ILE A 165 4.90 24.95 3.81
CA ILE A 165 3.64 25.66 4.03
C ILE A 165 3.66 26.26 5.44
N LEU A 166 3.31 27.54 5.56
CA LEU A 166 3.23 28.24 6.83
C LEU A 166 1.79 28.27 7.37
N SER A 167 1.66 28.55 8.66
CA SER A 167 0.33 28.72 9.27
C SER A 167 -0.41 29.93 8.68
N GLY A 168 -1.66 29.72 8.28
CA GLY A 168 -2.53 30.74 7.70
C GLY A 168 -2.52 30.78 6.17
N GLU A 169 -1.69 29.95 5.52
CA GLU A 169 -1.66 29.85 4.06
C GLU A 169 -2.83 29.03 3.52
N GLU A 170 -3.17 29.28 2.26
CA GLU A 170 -4.26 28.59 1.57
C GLU A 170 -3.72 27.49 0.65
N VAL A 171 -4.27 26.29 0.80
CA VAL A 171 -3.96 25.10 0.01
C VAL A 171 -5.20 24.61 -0.71
N MET A 172 -5.01 24.00 -1.88
CA MET A 172 -6.07 23.42 -2.68
C MET A 172 -6.03 21.90 -2.56
N ILE A 173 -7.18 21.28 -2.30
CA ILE A 173 -7.31 19.82 -2.24
C ILE A 173 -7.78 19.33 -3.60
N GLU A 174 -6.93 18.57 -4.30
CA GLU A 174 -7.10 18.28 -5.73
C GLU A 174 -8.38 17.50 -6.04
N VAL A 175 -8.65 16.44 -5.27
CA VAL A 175 -9.81 15.56 -5.51
C VAL A 175 -11.15 16.26 -5.25
N LEU A 176 -11.16 17.24 -4.34
CA LEU A 176 -12.37 17.95 -3.92
C LEU A 176 -12.52 19.33 -4.58
N ASN A 177 -11.49 19.84 -5.23
CA ASN A 177 -11.40 21.21 -5.75
C ASN A 177 -11.80 22.26 -4.70
N LYS A 178 -11.44 22.02 -3.43
CA LYS A 178 -11.72 22.93 -2.32
C LYS A 178 -10.44 23.59 -1.84
N HIS A 179 -10.58 24.84 -1.43
CA HIS A 179 -9.51 25.57 -0.77
C HIS A 179 -9.67 25.47 0.74
N GLY A 180 -8.55 25.39 1.45
CA GLY A 180 -8.52 25.32 2.89
C GLY A 180 -7.38 26.11 3.49
N ARG A 181 -7.59 26.66 4.68
CA ARG A 181 -6.56 27.40 5.43
C ARG A 181 -5.80 26.47 6.35
N THR A 182 -4.47 26.51 6.30
CA THR A 182 -3.61 25.63 7.10
C THR A 182 -3.33 26.20 8.48
N LYS A 183 -3.18 25.31 9.45
CA LYS A 183 -2.72 25.61 10.80
C LYS A 183 -1.63 24.60 11.16
N MET A 184 -0.38 25.03 11.12
CA MET A 184 0.75 24.16 11.46
C MET A 184 0.88 24.00 12.97
N TYR A 185 1.28 22.80 13.38
CA TYR A 185 1.70 22.54 14.74
C TYR A 185 3.01 23.27 15.02
N ARG A 186 3.17 23.71 16.26
CA ARG A 186 4.45 24.26 16.69
C ARG A 186 5.42 23.11 16.86
N PHE A 187 6.61 23.26 16.29
CA PHE A 187 7.71 22.38 16.61
C PHE A 187 8.02 22.51 18.11
N ASP A 188 8.04 21.39 18.82
CA ASP A 188 8.64 21.36 20.15
C ASP A 188 10.09 21.80 20.00
N GLY A 189 10.49 22.81 20.77
CA GLY A 189 11.86 23.32 20.76
C GLY A 189 12.88 22.23 21.10
N PRO A 190 14.18 22.51 20.93
CA PRO A 190 15.23 21.53 21.24
C PRO A 190 15.04 21.00 22.66
N LYS A 191 14.73 19.69 22.76
CA LYS A 191 14.54 19.01 24.04
C LYS A 191 15.87 18.39 24.45
N TYR A 192 16.43 18.86 25.57
CA TYR A 192 17.63 18.26 26.15
C TYR A 192 17.34 16.81 26.57
N ILE A 193 18.26 15.90 26.26
CA ILE A 193 18.24 14.52 26.77
C ILE A 193 19.13 14.50 28.02
N PRO A 194 18.56 14.47 29.24
CA PRO A 194 19.36 14.37 30.44
C PRO A 194 20.06 13.01 30.51
N GLY A 195 21.38 13.01 30.73
CA GLY A 195 22.19 11.80 30.96
C GLY A 195 23.16 11.41 29.85
N LEU A 196 23.30 12.20 28.78
CA LEU A 196 24.46 12.13 27.88
C LEU A 196 25.49 13.19 28.33
N LEU A 197 26.29 12.85 29.34
CA LEU A 197 27.55 13.51 29.68
C LEU A 197 28.61 12.42 29.87
#